data_AF-A0A953R1D3-F1
#
_entry.id   AF-A0A953R1D3-F1
#
_cell.length_a   1.000
_cell.length_b   1.000
_cell.length_c   1.000
_cell.angle_alpha   90.00
_cell.angle_beta   90.00
_cell.angle_gamma   90.00
#
_symmetry.space_group_name_H-M   'P 1'
#
loop_
_entity.id
_entity.type
_entity.pdbx_description
1 polymer ?
#
loop_
_entity_poly.entity_id
_entity_poly.type
_entity_poly.pdbx_seq_one_letter_code
_entity_poly.pdbx_strand_id
1 'polypeptide(L)'
;MEQGVSNEGFPNERAAVPGCVFNATPEDHTNIDGAGNASPADNVTFANFMRLTAPPTPMTPTSSLNQSSLNNGQSQFNIVGCNLCHSTSLTTARSPFTGMSNVIYQPYSDIAIHHMGSTLTDGINQGDAGPDEFRTAPLWGIGQRIFFLHDGRTSDLLVAIQAHFSPGNVCATTQDFQQFSIISIINPGVQSFFNPFSVSRNCGSEANGVINNFNALSPSQKQDILNFLRSL
;
A
#
# COMPACT_ATOMS: atom_id res chain seq x y z
N MET A 1 -3.13 -19.16 0.53
CA MET A 1 -3.06 -18.72 1.93
C MET A 1 -1.63 -18.34 2.21
N GLU A 2 -1.39 -17.07 2.52
CA GLU A 2 -0.12 -16.61 3.08
C GLU A 2 0.02 -17.27 4.46
N GLN A 3 1.00 -18.16 4.62
CA GLN A 3 1.30 -18.72 5.93
C GLN A 3 2.10 -17.66 6.68
N GLY A 4 1.45 -17.03 7.67
CA GLY A 4 2.12 -16.09 8.57
C GLY A 4 3.06 -16.84 9.50
N VAL A 5 4.22 -16.26 9.78
CA VAL A 5 5.17 -16.77 10.77
C VAL A 5 4.57 -16.55 12.17
N SER A 6 4.41 -17.64 12.94
CA SER A 6 4.01 -17.58 14.35
C SER A 6 4.95 -16.64 15.11
N ASN A 7 4.39 -15.73 15.90
CA ASN A 7 5.16 -14.84 16.77
C ASN A 7 4.32 -14.43 17.98
N GLU A 8 4.90 -13.71 18.93
CA GLU A 8 4.19 -13.30 20.16
C GLU A 8 2.92 -12.48 19.91
N GLY A 9 2.82 -11.78 18.79
CA GLY A 9 1.61 -11.06 18.36
C GLY A 9 0.59 -11.93 17.62
N PHE A 10 1.02 -13.07 17.08
CA PHE A 10 0.20 -14.05 16.36
C PHE A 10 0.65 -15.46 16.72
N PRO A 11 0.34 -15.95 17.93
CA PRO A 11 0.90 -17.20 18.45
C PRO A 11 0.32 -18.45 17.78
N ASN A 12 -0.72 -18.30 16.97
CA ASN A 12 -1.41 -19.39 16.30
C ASN A 12 -1.21 -19.28 14.78
N GLU A 13 -0.68 -20.32 14.15
CA GLU A 13 -0.73 -20.45 12.69
C GLU A 13 -2.18 -20.48 12.20
N ARG A 14 -2.50 -19.67 11.18
CA ARG A 14 -3.78 -19.81 10.47
C ARG A 14 -3.75 -21.13 9.69
N ALA A 15 -4.54 -22.09 10.17
CA ALA A 15 -4.70 -23.46 9.67
C ALA A 15 -3.65 -24.49 10.17
N ALA A 16 -3.41 -24.52 11.49
CA ALA A 16 -2.75 -25.67 12.11
C ALA A 16 -3.47 -26.98 11.73
N VAL A 17 -2.74 -27.90 11.09
CA VAL A 17 -3.22 -29.26 10.81
C VAL A 17 -3.60 -29.92 12.14
N PRO A 18 -4.78 -30.54 12.28
CA PRO A 18 -5.12 -31.29 13.49
C PRO A 18 -4.02 -32.34 13.79
N GLY A 19 -3.23 -32.11 14.84
CA GLY A 19 -2.07 -32.93 15.20
C GLY A 19 -0.70 -32.21 15.14
N CYS A 20 -0.59 -31.09 14.42
CA CYS A 20 0.61 -30.23 14.39
C CYS A 20 0.52 -29.08 15.42
N VAL A 21 -0.03 -29.35 16.60
CA VAL A 21 -0.17 -28.35 17.68
C VAL A 21 1.16 -28.07 18.37
N PHE A 22 2.18 -28.89 18.12
CA PHE A 22 3.52 -28.75 18.67
C PHE A 22 4.52 -28.72 17.52
N ASN A 23 5.01 -27.53 17.19
CA ASN A 23 6.18 -27.40 16.34
C ASN A 23 7.42 -27.84 17.14
N ALA A 24 8.22 -28.75 16.60
CA ALA A 24 9.43 -29.25 17.24
C ALA A 24 10.63 -28.29 17.07
N THR A 25 10.51 -27.31 16.16
CA THR A 25 11.51 -26.25 16.04
C THR A 25 11.21 -25.13 17.04
N PRO A 26 12.23 -24.57 17.72
CA PRO A 26 12.03 -23.45 18.61
C PRO A 26 11.38 -22.28 17.87
N GLU A 27 10.18 -21.89 18.29
CA GLU A 27 9.65 -20.56 17.98
C GLU A 27 10.49 -19.54 18.75
N ASP A 28 10.93 -18.49 18.08
CA ASP A 28 11.66 -17.41 18.73
C ASP A 28 10.68 -16.59 19.59
N HIS A 29 10.82 -16.73 20.90
CA HIS A 29 9.98 -16.10 21.91
C HIS A 29 10.86 -15.39 22.93
N THR A 30 10.32 -14.32 23.53
CA THR A 30 10.95 -13.57 24.60
C THR A 30 11.20 -14.53 25.75
N ASN A 31 12.46 -14.67 26.13
CA ASN A 31 12.85 -15.53 27.24
C ASN A 31 12.63 -14.76 28.56
N ILE A 32 11.50 -15.02 29.21
CA ILE A 32 11.12 -14.40 30.49
C ILE A 32 11.70 -15.19 31.69
N ASP A 33 12.15 -16.43 31.46
CA ASP A 33 12.45 -17.42 32.50
C ASP A 33 13.97 -17.64 32.71
N GLY A 34 14.80 -17.07 31.84
CA GLY A 34 16.26 -17.18 31.93
C GLY A 34 16.78 -16.56 33.22
N ALA A 35 17.75 -17.21 33.87
CA ALA A 35 18.46 -16.71 35.06
C ALA A 35 19.36 -15.47 34.79
N GLY A 36 19.03 -14.68 33.76
CA GLY A 36 19.63 -13.43 33.32
C GLY A 36 18.56 -12.54 32.67
N ASN A 37 18.87 -11.26 32.42
CA ASN A 37 17.91 -10.27 31.90
C ASN A 37 17.01 -10.84 30.79
N ALA A 38 15.70 -10.59 30.90
CA ALA A 38 14.74 -10.98 29.86
C ALA A 38 15.23 -10.52 28.49
N SER A 39 15.38 -11.47 27.56
CA SER A 39 15.82 -11.19 26.19
C SER A 39 14.61 -11.20 25.27
N PRO A 40 14.28 -10.07 24.60
CA PRO A 40 13.20 -10.04 23.61
C PRO A 40 13.48 -11.01 22.45
N ALA A 41 12.41 -11.53 21.84
CA ALA A 41 12.52 -12.24 20.56
C ALA A 41 13.11 -11.34 19.46
N ASP A 42 13.74 -11.93 18.45
CA ASP A 42 14.35 -11.23 17.32
C ASP A 42 13.34 -10.39 16.56
N ASN A 43 12.08 -10.85 16.41
CA ASN A 43 11.03 -10.06 15.77
C ASN A 43 10.68 -8.79 16.58
N VAL A 44 10.70 -8.86 17.92
CA VAL A 44 10.51 -7.71 18.81
C VAL A 44 11.69 -6.76 18.70
N THR A 45 12.91 -7.31 18.68
CA THR A 45 14.15 -6.55 18.51
C THR A 45 14.20 -5.84 17.16
N PHE A 46 13.82 -6.52 16.08
CA PHE A 46 13.66 -5.97 14.74
C PHE A 46 12.60 -4.88 14.70
N ALA A 47 11.42 -5.10 15.29
CA ALA A 47 10.37 -4.09 15.36
C ALA A 47 10.82 -2.84 16.12
N ASN A 48 11.57 -3.00 17.22
CA ASN A 48 12.15 -1.88 17.96
C ASN A 48 13.20 -1.14 17.12
N PHE A 49 14.08 -1.87 16.43
CA PHE A 49 15.05 -1.28 15.50
C PHE A 49 14.34 -0.45 14.42
N MET A 50 13.32 -1.00 13.76
CA MET A 50 12.58 -0.29 12.72
C MET A 50 11.82 0.93 13.26
N ARG A 51 11.20 0.84 14.45
CA ARG A 51 10.46 1.95 15.09
C ARG A 51 11.37 3.10 15.54
N LEU A 52 12.58 2.77 15.98
CA LEU A 52 13.53 3.73 16.56
C LEU A 52 14.56 4.24 15.55
N THR A 53 14.54 3.71 14.32
CA THR A 53 15.34 4.24 13.22
C THR A 53 14.71 5.52 12.68
N ALA A 54 15.53 6.55 12.50
CA ALA A 54 15.08 7.81 11.93
C ALA A 54 14.58 7.63 10.48
N PRO A 55 13.57 8.39 10.03
CA PRO A 55 13.16 8.37 8.63
C PRO A 55 14.30 8.82 7.71
N PRO A 56 14.28 8.41 6.42
CA PRO A 56 15.17 8.95 5.41
C PRO A 56 15.13 10.48 5.41
N THR A 57 16.31 11.11 5.36
CA THR A 57 16.43 12.56 5.28
C THR A 57 16.30 13.00 3.82
N PRO A 58 15.39 13.93 3.48
CA PRO A 58 15.31 14.50 2.14
C PRO A 58 16.64 15.10 1.68
N MET A 59 16.84 15.14 0.36
CA MET A 59 18.02 15.74 -0.26
C MET A 59 18.16 17.22 0.15
N THR A 60 19.39 17.62 0.49
CA THR A 60 19.73 19.03 0.67
C THR A 60 20.03 19.67 -0.70
N PRO A 61 19.32 20.73 -1.12
CA PRO A 61 19.55 21.35 -2.43
C PRO A 61 20.93 22.02 -2.51
N THR A 62 21.63 21.81 -3.63
CA THR A 62 23.01 22.31 -3.82
C THR A 62 23.08 23.66 -4.55
N SER A 63 21.94 24.17 -5.05
CA SER A 63 21.86 25.47 -5.73
C SER A 63 20.48 26.12 -5.59
N SER A 64 20.40 27.44 -5.81
CA SER A 64 19.13 28.18 -5.81
C SER A 64 18.17 27.69 -6.88
N LEU A 65 18.67 27.35 -8.07
CA LEU A 65 17.88 26.79 -9.16
C LEU A 65 17.28 25.42 -8.79
N ASN A 66 18.05 24.58 -8.07
CA ASN A 66 17.53 23.32 -7.53
C ASN A 66 16.41 23.60 -6.51
N GLN A 67 16.65 24.50 -5.55
CA GLN A 67 15.65 24.85 -4.54
C GLN A 67 14.34 25.36 -5.16
N SER A 68 14.41 26.22 -6.18
CA SER A 68 13.22 26.72 -6.88
C SER A 68 12.43 25.59 -7.54
N SER A 69 13.11 24.66 -8.23
CA SER A 69 12.44 23.50 -8.85
C SER A 69 11.75 22.61 -7.82
N LEU A 70 12.39 22.36 -6.67
CA LEU A 70 11.77 21.55 -5.60
C LEU A 70 10.55 22.24 -4.97
N ASN A 71 10.64 23.55 -4.72
CA ASN A 71 9.52 24.33 -4.17
C ASN A 71 8.34 24.38 -5.15
N ASN A 72 8.63 24.58 -6.44
CA ASN A 72 7.62 24.52 -7.50
C ASN A 72 6.99 23.14 -7.57
N GLY A 73 7.81 22.08 -7.51
CA GLY A 73 7.35 20.70 -7.56
C GLY A 73 6.43 20.34 -6.40
N GLN A 74 6.77 20.75 -5.18
CA GLN A 74 5.90 20.58 -4.00
C GLN A 74 4.58 21.36 -4.16
N SER A 75 4.63 22.57 -4.71
CA SER A 75 3.41 23.35 -4.99
C SER A 75 2.52 22.64 -6.02
N GLN A 76 3.10 22.18 -7.13
CA GLN A 76 2.36 21.45 -8.16
C GLN A 76 1.82 20.11 -7.64
N PHE A 77 2.56 19.40 -6.79
CA PHE A 77 2.11 18.17 -6.12
C PHE A 77 0.80 18.40 -5.34
N ASN A 78 0.68 19.52 -4.63
CA ASN A 78 -0.54 19.91 -3.92
C ASN A 78 -1.65 20.36 -4.87
N ILE A 79 -1.32 21.15 -5.90
CA ILE A 79 -2.30 21.69 -6.87
C ILE A 79 -2.96 20.57 -7.69
N VAL A 80 -2.16 19.59 -8.12
CA VAL A 80 -2.64 18.42 -8.89
C VAL A 80 -3.56 17.54 -8.03
N GLY A 81 -3.36 17.54 -6.71
CA GLY A 81 -4.10 16.73 -5.75
C GLY A 81 -3.39 15.45 -5.35
N CYS A 82 -2.09 15.28 -5.64
CA CYS A 82 -1.33 14.10 -5.21
C CYS A 82 -1.36 13.94 -3.68
N ASN A 83 -1.37 15.07 -2.96
CA ASN A 83 -1.41 15.12 -1.50
C ASN A 83 -2.73 14.59 -0.88
N LEU A 84 -3.77 14.32 -1.67
CA LEU A 84 -5.04 13.79 -1.16
C LEU A 84 -4.86 12.37 -0.60
N CYS A 85 -4.03 11.54 -1.25
CA CYS A 85 -3.63 10.23 -0.73
C CYS A 85 -2.20 10.29 -0.15
N HIS A 86 -1.29 10.99 -0.84
CA HIS A 86 0.09 11.19 -0.37
C HIS A 86 0.21 12.38 0.60
N SER A 87 -0.56 12.33 1.68
CA SER A 87 -0.64 13.39 2.70
C SER A 87 0.74 13.81 3.21
N THR A 88 1.03 15.10 3.12
CA THR A 88 2.38 15.65 3.35
C THR A 88 2.88 15.44 4.76
N SER A 89 1.99 15.45 5.76
CA SER A 89 2.35 15.24 7.16
C SER A 89 1.29 14.47 7.92
N LEU A 90 1.74 13.69 8.90
CA LEU A 90 0.91 13.05 9.91
C LEU A 90 1.48 13.37 11.30
N THR A 91 0.66 13.18 12.34
CA THR A 91 1.07 13.32 13.74
C THR A 91 0.97 11.98 14.44
N THR A 92 2.04 11.54 15.11
CA THR A 92 1.99 10.30 15.88
C THR A 92 1.03 10.42 17.07
N ALA A 93 0.36 9.32 17.39
CA ALA A 93 -0.43 9.23 18.61
C ALA A 93 0.47 9.17 19.85
N ARG A 94 -0.13 9.08 21.04
CA ARG A 94 0.60 8.80 22.28
C ARG A 94 1.38 7.48 22.13
N SER A 95 2.67 7.53 22.44
CA SER A 95 3.61 6.42 22.34
C SER A 95 4.27 6.14 23.69
N PRO A 96 4.53 4.86 24.04
CA PRO A 96 5.34 4.50 25.22
C PRO A 96 6.82 4.85 25.04
N PHE A 97 7.27 5.12 23.81
CA PHE A 97 8.65 5.48 23.52
C PHE A 97 8.87 6.99 23.70
N THR A 98 9.92 7.34 24.44
CA THR A 98 10.30 8.74 24.69
C THR A 98 10.54 9.47 23.36
N GLY A 99 9.97 10.66 23.22
CA GLY A 99 10.15 11.48 22.03
C GLY A 99 9.34 11.05 20.80
N MET A 100 8.44 10.07 20.91
CA MET A 100 7.58 9.61 19.80
C MET A 100 6.10 9.93 19.95
N SER A 101 5.69 10.64 21.02
CA SER A 101 4.30 11.08 21.20
C SER A 101 4.07 12.44 20.58
N ASN A 102 2.99 12.61 19.81
CA ASN A 102 2.58 13.88 19.20
C ASN A 102 3.67 14.50 18.28
N VAL A 103 4.42 13.65 17.58
CA VAL A 103 5.47 14.07 16.66
C VAL A 103 4.87 14.27 15.28
N ILE A 104 5.09 15.45 14.70
CA ILE A 104 4.75 15.71 13.30
C ILE A 104 5.88 15.16 12.43
N TYR A 105 5.53 14.34 11.44
CA TYR A 105 6.46 13.77 10.47
C TYR A 105 5.88 13.85 9.06
N GLN A 106 6.73 13.72 8.03
CA GLN A 106 6.35 13.91 6.62
C GLN A 106 6.48 12.62 5.81
N PRO A 107 5.53 11.67 5.93
CA PRO A 107 5.60 10.40 5.20
C PRO A 107 5.17 10.54 3.74
N TYR A 108 4.46 11.62 3.37
CA TYR A 108 3.81 11.75 2.07
C TYR A 108 2.88 10.56 1.79
N SER A 109 2.04 10.25 2.75
CA SER A 109 1.09 9.14 2.75
C SER A 109 0.09 9.32 3.87
N ASP A 110 -1.16 8.99 3.61
CA ASP A 110 -2.22 8.89 4.61
C ASP A 110 -2.29 7.51 5.30
N ILE A 111 -1.59 6.51 4.74
CA ILE A 111 -1.59 5.11 5.24
C ILE A 111 -2.99 4.47 5.10
N ALA A 112 -3.91 5.10 4.35
CA ALA A 112 -5.23 4.56 4.04
C ALA A 112 -5.16 3.59 2.85
N ILE A 113 -6.22 2.82 2.68
CA ILE A 113 -6.39 1.87 1.57
C ILE A 113 -7.23 2.58 0.49
N HIS A 114 -6.77 2.51 -0.76
CA HIS A 114 -7.42 3.15 -1.90
C HIS A 114 -7.60 2.18 -3.06
N HIS A 115 -8.70 2.36 -3.79
CA HIS A 115 -8.99 1.62 -4.99
C HIS A 115 -8.13 2.12 -6.17
N MET A 116 -7.11 1.35 -6.54
CA MET A 116 -6.16 1.65 -7.62
C MET A 116 -6.66 1.20 -9.00
N GLY A 117 -7.73 0.41 -9.02
CA GLY A 117 -8.43 -0.02 -10.22
C GLY A 117 -7.80 -1.23 -10.93
N SER A 118 -8.55 -1.74 -11.90
CA SER A 118 -8.31 -3.03 -12.55
C SER A 118 -6.93 -3.19 -13.23
N THR A 119 -6.26 -2.11 -13.62
CA THR A 119 -4.92 -2.17 -14.23
C THR A 119 -3.80 -2.46 -13.22
N LEU A 120 -4.08 -2.30 -11.93
CA LEU A 120 -3.16 -2.53 -10.82
C LEU A 120 -3.62 -3.67 -9.90
N THR A 121 -4.58 -4.48 -10.31
CA THR A 121 -4.99 -5.63 -9.50
C THR A 121 -3.92 -6.74 -9.46
N ASP A 122 -3.76 -7.39 -8.30
CA ASP A 122 -2.93 -8.61 -8.15
C ASP A 122 -3.76 -9.89 -7.99
N GLY A 123 -5.09 -9.77 -7.92
CA GLY A 123 -6.02 -10.89 -7.75
C GLY A 123 -6.11 -11.45 -6.31
N ILE A 124 -5.48 -10.80 -5.33
CA ILE A 124 -5.38 -11.29 -3.95
C ILE A 124 -6.23 -10.40 -3.02
N ASN A 125 -7.20 -11.00 -2.32
CA ASN A 125 -7.91 -10.29 -1.25
C ASN A 125 -7.10 -10.38 0.06
N GLN A 126 -6.92 -9.25 0.73
CA GLN A 126 -6.19 -9.14 2.01
C GLN A 126 -7.11 -8.64 3.12
N GLY A 127 -7.75 -9.57 3.83
CA GLY A 127 -8.80 -9.22 4.80
C GLY A 127 -10.03 -8.66 4.07
N ASP A 128 -10.42 -7.43 4.41
CA ASP A 128 -11.51 -6.71 3.73
C ASP A 128 -11.05 -5.94 2.49
N ALA A 129 -9.74 -5.82 2.26
CA ALA A 129 -9.20 -5.15 1.08
C ALA A 129 -9.33 -6.06 -0.16
N GLY A 130 -9.93 -5.50 -1.20
CA GLY A 130 -10.06 -6.10 -2.51
C GLY A 130 -8.73 -6.22 -3.25
N PRO A 131 -8.72 -6.93 -4.39
CA PRO A 131 -7.50 -7.26 -5.12
C PRO A 131 -6.90 -6.07 -5.89
N ASP A 132 -7.57 -4.92 -5.93
CA ASP A 132 -7.10 -3.67 -6.49
C ASP A 132 -7.08 -2.53 -5.47
N GLU A 133 -7.20 -2.86 -4.19
CA GLU A 133 -7.15 -1.92 -3.09
C GLU A 133 -5.80 -1.98 -2.40
N PHE A 134 -5.07 -0.87 -2.42
CA PHE A 134 -3.71 -0.82 -1.86
C PHE A 134 -3.58 0.30 -0.85
N ARG A 135 -2.80 0.02 0.20
CA ARG A 135 -2.39 1.04 1.14
C ARG A 135 -1.45 2.05 0.47
N THR A 136 -1.69 3.35 0.62
CA THR A 136 -0.78 4.39 0.12
C THR A 136 0.63 4.15 0.66
N ALA A 137 1.59 4.00 -0.24
CA ALA A 137 2.99 3.85 0.13
C ALA A 137 3.58 5.23 0.49
N PRO A 138 4.28 5.37 1.64
CA PRO A 138 5.04 6.57 1.96
C PRO A 138 6.09 6.90 0.90
N LEU A 139 6.17 8.17 0.49
CA LEU A 139 7.11 8.62 -0.55
C LEU A 139 8.48 9.05 0.01
N TRP A 140 8.70 8.96 1.32
CA TRP A 140 10.02 9.16 1.92
C TRP A 140 11.09 8.23 1.29
N GLY A 141 12.22 8.78 0.88
CA GLY A 141 13.28 8.05 0.19
C GLY A 141 12.87 7.47 -1.17
N ILE A 142 11.77 7.93 -1.80
CA ILE A 142 11.36 7.44 -3.13
C ILE A 142 12.45 7.71 -4.18
N GLY A 143 13.26 8.76 -4.03
CA GLY A 143 14.40 9.03 -4.91
C GLY A 143 15.49 7.95 -4.90
N GLN A 144 15.51 7.08 -3.88
CA GLN A 144 16.47 5.97 -3.75
C GLN A 144 15.86 4.59 -4.09
N ARG A 145 14.56 4.53 -4.42
CA ARG A 145 13.91 3.26 -4.78
C ARG A 145 14.18 2.89 -6.24
N ILE A 146 14.35 1.60 -6.48
CA ILE A 146 14.69 1.04 -7.79
C ILE A 146 13.43 0.64 -8.57
N PHE A 147 12.41 0.12 -7.88
CA PHE A 147 11.15 -0.33 -8.47
C PHE A 147 9.96 0.34 -7.78
N PHE A 148 8.92 0.63 -8.57
CA PHE A 148 7.70 1.31 -8.13
C PHE A 148 6.46 0.44 -8.35
N LEU A 149 5.39 0.81 -7.64
CA LEU A 149 4.12 0.08 -7.53
C LEU A 149 4.28 -1.23 -6.74
N HIS A 150 3.17 -1.87 -6.39
CA HIS A 150 3.17 -3.05 -5.50
C HIS A 150 3.86 -4.27 -6.14
N ASP A 151 3.87 -4.35 -7.47
CA ASP A 151 4.46 -5.46 -8.23
C ASP A 151 5.82 -5.13 -8.85
N GLY A 152 6.36 -3.94 -8.59
CA GLY A 152 7.68 -3.53 -9.07
C GLY A 152 7.80 -3.41 -10.59
N ARG A 153 6.69 -3.30 -11.34
CA ARG A 153 6.69 -3.37 -12.82
C ARG A 153 7.49 -2.28 -13.54
N THR A 154 7.87 -1.20 -12.86
CA THR A 154 8.59 -0.08 -13.47
C THR A 154 9.63 0.52 -12.54
N SER A 155 10.72 1.03 -13.12
CA SER A 155 11.76 1.85 -12.46
C SER A 155 11.68 3.32 -12.85
N ASP A 156 10.65 3.73 -13.59
CA ASP A 156 10.43 5.11 -14.03
C ASP A 156 9.28 5.76 -13.24
N LEU A 157 9.59 6.84 -12.51
CA LEU A 157 8.61 7.61 -11.74
C LEU A 157 7.47 8.16 -12.59
N LEU A 158 7.76 8.61 -13.82
CA LEU A 158 6.70 9.13 -14.69
C LEU A 158 5.73 8.01 -15.07
N VAL A 159 6.26 6.82 -15.39
CA VAL A 159 5.44 5.64 -15.68
C VAL A 159 4.65 5.22 -14.43
N ALA A 160 5.27 5.24 -13.25
CA ALA A 160 4.58 4.94 -12.00
C ALA A 160 3.43 5.91 -11.71
N ILE A 161 3.64 7.22 -11.90
CA ILE A 161 2.58 8.23 -11.77
C ILE A 161 1.44 7.92 -12.75
N GLN A 162 1.74 7.70 -14.03
CA GLN A 162 0.71 7.40 -15.03
C GLN A 162 -0.07 6.12 -14.73
N ALA A 163 0.58 5.11 -14.15
CA ALA A 163 -0.05 3.84 -13.80
C ALA A 163 -1.12 3.96 -12.71
N HIS A 164 -1.18 5.08 -11.97
CA HIS A 164 -2.29 5.35 -11.06
C HIS A 164 -3.61 5.60 -11.80
N PHE A 165 -3.59 5.81 -13.12
CA PHE A 165 -4.79 5.86 -13.92
C PHE A 165 -5.27 4.45 -14.27
N SER A 166 -6.54 4.18 -13.98
CA SER A 166 -7.22 2.97 -14.44
C SER A 166 -8.61 3.35 -14.93
N PRO A 167 -8.96 3.10 -16.21
CA PRO A 167 -10.30 3.39 -16.70
C PRO A 167 -11.34 2.58 -15.91
N GLY A 168 -12.51 3.18 -15.70
CA GLY A 168 -13.65 2.55 -14.99
C GLY A 168 -14.38 1.48 -15.80
N ASN A 169 -13.65 0.47 -16.28
CA ASN A 169 -14.26 -0.72 -16.89
C ASN A 169 -14.81 -1.68 -15.83
N VAL A 170 -15.55 -2.70 -16.28
CA VAL A 170 -16.13 -3.74 -15.41
C VAL A 170 -15.00 -4.55 -14.77
N CYS A 171 -14.90 -4.56 -13.44
CA CYS A 171 -14.07 -5.55 -12.75
C CYS A 171 -14.65 -6.94 -12.92
N ALA A 172 -13.78 -7.92 -13.18
CA ALA A 172 -14.05 -9.29 -12.77
C ALA A 172 -13.93 -9.34 -11.23
N THR A 173 -15.02 -9.65 -10.54
CA THR A 173 -14.93 -9.87 -9.09
C THR A 173 -14.51 -11.32 -8.87
N THR A 174 -13.75 -11.61 -7.82
CA THR A 174 -13.42 -13.00 -7.42
C THR A 174 -14.65 -13.88 -7.13
N GLN A 175 -15.88 -13.32 -7.16
CA GLN A 175 -17.13 -14.09 -7.12
C GLN A 175 -17.52 -14.73 -8.46
N ASP A 176 -16.82 -14.44 -9.55
CA ASP A 176 -17.14 -14.98 -10.89
C ASP A 176 -16.93 -16.51 -11.02
N PHE A 177 -16.44 -17.19 -9.98
CA PHE A 177 -16.26 -18.65 -9.97
C PHE A 177 -17.19 -19.44 -9.03
N GLN A 178 -18.09 -18.81 -8.24
CA GLN A 178 -18.80 -19.54 -7.16
C GLN A 178 -20.33 -19.41 -7.09
N GLN A 179 -21.03 -18.72 -8.00
CA GLN A 179 -22.51 -18.75 -7.98
C GLN A 179 -23.10 -19.83 -8.91
N PHE A 180 -23.23 -21.05 -8.39
CA PHE A 180 -24.24 -22.00 -8.89
C PHE A 180 -25.60 -21.63 -8.29
N SER A 181 -26.36 -20.74 -8.94
CA SER A 181 -27.77 -20.56 -8.59
C SER A 181 -28.59 -21.66 -9.26
N ILE A 182 -29.07 -22.62 -8.47
CA ILE A 182 -30.09 -23.58 -8.87
C ILE A 182 -31.42 -22.82 -9.05
N ILE A 183 -31.71 -22.42 -10.29
CA ILE A 183 -33.07 -22.02 -10.67
C ILE A 183 -33.94 -23.29 -10.60
N SER A 184 -34.85 -23.34 -9.62
CA SER A 184 -35.86 -24.40 -9.53
C SER A 184 -36.72 -24.40 -10.80
N ILE A 185 -36.58 -25.45 -11.60
CA ILE A 185 -37.21 -25.60 -12.91
C ILE A 185 -38.69 -25.95 -12.72
N ILE A 186 -39.58 -25.00 -13.02
CA ILE A 186 -40.96 -25.29 -13.46
C ILE A 186 -41.07 -24.89 -14.93
N ASN A 187 -40.41 -25.66 -15.81
CA ASN A 187 -40.79 -25.87 -17.22
C ASN A 187 -39.69 -26.68 -17.96
N PRO A 188 -40.01 -27.88 -18.51
CA PRO A 188 -39.06 -28.66 -19.28
C PRO A 188 -38.97 -28.08 -20.69
N GLY A 189 -38.01 -27.18 -20.94
CA GLY A 189 -37.79 -26.65 -22.29
C GLY A 189 -36.90 -25.43 -22.45
N VAL A 190 -36.45 -24.79 -21.36
CA VAL A 190 -35.56 -23.63 -21.45
C VAL A 190 -34.11 -24.11 -21.36
N GLN A 191 -33.34 -23.98 -22.43
CA GLN A 191 -31.89 -24.15 -22.38
C GLN A 191 -31.31 -23.14 -21.39
N SER A 192 -30.43 -23.60 -20.50
CA SER A 192 -29.75 -22.79 -19.51
C SER A 192 -28.99 -21.64 -20.18
N PHE A 193 -29.57 -20.44 -20.17
CA PHE A 193 -28.86 -19.23 -20.56
C PHE A 193 -27.99 -18.81 -19.38
N PHE A 194 -26.67 -18.88 -19.55
CA PHE A 194 -25.72 -18.19 -18.69
C PHE A 194 -26.03 -16.70 -18.74
N ASN A 195 -26.61 -16.16 -17.68
CA ASN A 195 -26.73 -14.71 -17.51
C ASN A 195 -25.77 -14.31 -16.38
N PRO A 196 -24.54 -13.87 -16.68
CA PRO A 196 -23.69 -13.27 -15.67
C PRO A 196 -24.37 -11.97 -15.25
N PHE A 197 -25.05 -11.99 -14.10
CA PHE A 197 -25.46 -10.76 -13.46
C PHE A 197 -24.20 -10.13 -12.87
N SER A 198 -23.39 -9.55 -13.75
CA SER A 198 -22.24 -8.72 -13.41
C SER A 198 -22.77 -7.51 -12.65
N VAL A 199 -22.57 -7.48 -11.34
CA VAL A 199 -22.69 -6.24 -10.58
C VAL A 199 -21.58 -5.33 -11.12
N SER A 200 -21.94 -4.45 -12.04
CA SER A 200 -21.04 -3.44 -12.62
C SER A 200 -20.61 -2.46 -11.52
N ARG A 201 -19.62 -2.82 -10.72
CA ARG A 201 -18.86 -1.83 -9.95
C ARG A 201 -17.94 -1.10 -10.92
N ASN A 202 -18.03 0.23 -10.90
CA ASN A 202 -17.05 1.08 -11.56
C ASN A 202 -15.71 0.88 -10.83
N CYS A 203 -14.75 0.28 -11.53
CA CYS A 203 -13.44 -0.03 -10.98
C CYS A 203 -12.34 0.92 -11.43
N GLY A 204 -12.73 2.17 -11.69
CA GLY A 204 -11.78 3.21 -11.96
C GLY A 204 -10.87 3.42 -10.74
N SER A 205 -9.65 3.84 -10.99
CA SER A 205 -8.80 4.31 -9.91
C SER A 205 -9.38 5.57 -9.28
N GLU A 206 -9.37 5.65 -7.95
CA GLU A 206 -9.66 6.90 -7.20
C GLU A 206 -8.73 8.04 -7.64
N ALA A 207 -7.52 7.72 -8.09
CA ALA A 207 -6.53 8.69 -8.53
C ALA A 207 -6.76 9.23 -9.96
N ASN A 208 -7.79 8.76 -10.68
CA ASN A 208 -8.02 9.19 -12.07
C ASN A 208 -8.13 10.72 -12.24
N GLY A 209 -8.83 11.40 -11.31
CA GLY A 209 -8.91 12.86 -11.33
C GLY A 209 -7.56 13.54 -11.15
N VAL A 210 -6.73 13.01 -10.24
CA VAL A 210 -5.37 13.48 -9.97
C VAL A 210 -4.48 13.28 -11.22
N ILE A 211 -4.58 12.13 -11.89
CA ILE A 211 -3.80 11.87 -13.10
C ILE A 211 -4.24 12.74 -14.28
N ASN A 212 -5.52 13.04 -14.40
CA ASN A 212 -6.00 14.01 -15.39
C ASN A 212 -5.42 15.41 -15.16
N ASN A 213 -5.38 15.87 -13.90
CA ASN A 213 -4.76 17.15 -13.53
C ASN A 213 -3.24 17.14 -13.81
N PHE A 214 -2.55 16.05 -13.46
CA PHE A 214 -1.13 15.87 -13.78
C PHE A 214 -0.89 15.95 -15.28
N ASN A 215 -1.74 15.30 -16.08
CA ASN A 215 -1.61 15.28 -17.53
C ASN A 215 -1.79 16.65 -18.18
N ALA A 216 -2.59 17.53 -17.57
CA ALA A 216 -2.79 18.91 -18.01
C ALA A 216 -1.60 19.85 -17.73
N LEU A 217 -0.64 19.43 -16.88
CA LEU A 217 0.55 20.22 -16.59
C LEU A 217 1.48 20.33 -17.81
N SER A 218 2.21 21.46 -17.88
CA SER A 218 3.28 21.63 -18.84
C SER A 218 4.43 20.64 -18.57
N PRO A 219 5.30 20.36 -19.57
CA PRO A 219 6.46 19.50 -19.35
C PRO A 219 7.38 19.98 -18.22
N SER A 220 7.57 21.29 -18.06
CA SER A 220 8.42 21.84 -16.99
C SER A 220 7.78 21.63 -15.61
N GLN A 221 6.46 21.79 -15.49
CA GLN A 221 5.74 21.55 -14.23
C GLN A 221 5.78 20.07 -13.84
N LYS A 222 5.62 19.15 -14.81
CA LYS A 222 5.80 17.71 -14.58
C LYS A 222 7.21 17.41 -14.11
N GLN A 223 8.23 18.04 -14.72
CA GLN A 223 9.62 17.86 -14.32
C GLN A 223 9.90 18.38 -12.90
N ASP A 224 9.30 19.51 -12.51
CA ASP A 224 9.40 20.02 -11.14
C ASP A 224 8.84 19.02 -10.12
N ILE A 225 7.68 18.39 -10.39
CA ILE A 225 7.14 17.31 -9.55
C ILE A 225 8.13 16.13 -9.47
N LEU A 226 8.69 15.68 -10.58
CA LEU A 226 9.65 14.58 -10.59
C LEU A 226 10.92 14.91 -9.79
N ASN A 227 11.42 16.15 -9.88
CA ASN A 227 12.57 16.62 -9.10
C ASN A 227 12.24 16.66 -7.61
N PHE A 228 11.06 17.17 -7.25
CA PHE A 228 10.57 17.15 -5.89
C PHE A 228 10.48 15.72 -5.34
N LEU A 229 9.85 14.78 -6.05
CA LEU A 229 9.77 13.38 -5.63
C LEU A 229 11.16 12.75 -5.45
N ARG A 230 12.10 12.98 -6.37
CA ARG A 230 13.48 12.46 -6.24
C ARG A 230 14.26 13.06 -5.07
N SER A 231 13.81 14.21 -4.56
CA SER A 231 14.41 14.84 -3.38
C SER A 231 13.88 14.28 -2.06
N LEU A 232 12.76 13.55 -2.08
CA LEU A 232 12.19 12.89 -0.89
C LEU A 232 12.95 11.61 -0.55
#